data_AF-A0A537JLL4-F1
#
_entry.id   AF-A0A537JLL4-F1
#
_cell.length_a   1.000
_cell.length_b   1.000
_cell.length_c   1.000
_cell.angle_alpha   90.00
_cell.angle_beta   90.00
_cell.angle_gamma   90.00
#
_symmetry.space_group_name_H-M   'P 1'
#
loop_
_entity.id
_entity.type
_entity.pdbx_description
1 polymer ?
#
loop_
_entity_poly.entity_id
_entity_poly.type
_entity_poly.pdbx_seq_one_letter_code
_entity_poly.pdbx_strand_id
1 'polypeptide(L)'
;MTNHWRDIKNADLILINGANPAEAHPVGFQWFMRAKLDPARGPGRGGGAKMVHADPRFSRTSAVADIYLRIRTGTDVAYFGGLIHQVIQNGQYHDEYVKHYTNASFIVKDGYDFKDGLFSGYDPKRRAYDTATWGYELDAKGFAKRDLTLEHPRTVFQLMKAHYARYTPEMVSRITGIPQGDFMKVAQLVGEMGRPDKVMTIVYAVGLTHHTTGAQLIRSGAVLQLLLGNMGRPGGGMNAERGHANIQGNTDHAISWEILPGYLAIPAPGERTLDDYVKDKAAKKLDPNSWNFFGTNYRKFMVSLLKAWYGDAATKENEFAFDYVPKPAGNSSWMTIFDQALRGKMEGVILSGMTATSIGPDTNQVLQALANLKWLVVMDAFPTTSSEFWHGPGMDPSKIQTEVFHVPCTHWIEKDGSFVNSGRWMQWKDQVIPPQGDARHDHWVTAELFQRVKELYRREGGKFPDPIMHLTMDYKDPRKPELDEIAQEINGRDLTTGKRLATFAALKDDGTTTSGDWIYTGSYPESGNLSKRRGGVQDPAKNDPTGMGFYPNWAWSWPLNRRVLYNRASADLEGNAWDPKRPGIQWNGERWVGDVPDYPATMSPKDPKAWLPFIM
;
A
#
# COMPACT_ATOMS: atom_id res chain seq x y z
N MET A 1 4.52 1.26 -4.03
CA MET A 1 4.86 2.24 -5.07
C MET A 1 3.59 2.73 -5.72
N THR A 2 3.49 4.04 -5.92
CA THR A 2 2.47 4.62 -6.81
C THR A 2 2.78 4.31 -8.26
N ASN A 3 4.07 4.17 -8.61
CA ASN A 3 4.56 3.81 -9.93
C ASN A 3 5.13 2.38 -9.88
N HIS A 4 6.16 2.07 -10.68
CA HIS A 4 6.81 0.76 -10.71
C HIS A 4 8.30 0.87 -11.05
N TRP A 5 9.06 -0.22 -10.86
CA TRP A 5 10.53 -0.25 -10.99
C TRP A 5 11.08 0.42 -12.25
N ARG A 6 10.56 0.02 -13.42
CA ARG A 6 11.05 0.50 -14.71
C ARG A 6 10.76 1.98 -14.95
N ASP A 7 9.71 2.52 -14.34
CA ASP A 7 9.30 3.91 -14.53
C ASP A 7 10.30 4.91 -13.93
N ILE A 8 11.11 4.48 -12.95
CA ILE A 8 12.17 5.31 -12.34
C ILE A 8 13.14 5.86 -13.39
N LYS A 9 13.33 5.15 -14.52
CA LYS A 9 14.17 5.61 -15.64
C LYS A 9 13.73 6.95 -16.25
N ASN A 10 12.48 7.35 -16.03
CA ASN A 10 11.87 8.54 -16.61
C ASN A 10 12.02 9.79 -15.71
N ALA A 11 12.61 9.65 -14.52
CA ALA A 11 12.82 10.74 -13.55
C ALA A 11 13.88 11.75 -14.01
N ASP A 12 13.75 13.01 -13.59
CA ASP A 12 14.81 14.03 -13.69
C ASP A 12 15.59 14.20 -12.38
N LEU A 13 14.93 13.90 -11.25
CA LEU A 13 15.53 13.88 -9.92
C LEU A 13 15.06 12.61 -9.18
N ILE A 14 16.00 11.91 -8.57
CA ILE A 14 15.73 10.76 -7.71
C ILE A 14 16.17 11.14 -6.30
N LEU A 15 15.21 11.29 -5.41
CA LEU A 15 15.46 11.55 -3.99
C LEU A 15 15.31 10.24 -3.20
N ILE A 16 16.42 9.69 -2.76
CA ILE A 16 16.48 8.46 -1.96
C ILE A 16 16.66 8.86 -0.49
N ASN A 17 15.67 8.58 0.35
CA ASN A 17 15.73 8.85 1.78
C ASN A 17 15.00 7.74 2.56
N GLY A 18 15.70 7.14 3.51
CA GLY A 18 15.22 5.97 4.24
C GLY A 18 15.15 4.68 3.40
N ALA A 19 16.00 4.56 2.37
CA ALA A 19 16.20 3.37 1.55
C ALA A 19 17.66 3.25 1.10
N ASN A 20 18.10 2.02 0.82
CA ASN A 20 19.44 1.73 0.29
C ASN A 20 19.32 0.77 -0.92
N PRO A 21 18.73 1.22 -2.03
CA PRO A 21 18.27 0.35 -3.11
C PRO A 21 19.39 -0.39 -3.86
N ALA A 22 20.62 0.10 -3.84
CA ALA A 22 21.76 -0.61 -4.46
C ALA A 22 22.10 -1.91 -3.71
N GLU A 23 21.68 -2.05 -2.45
CA GLU A 23 21.88 -3.24 -1.64
C GLU A 23 20.57 -4.02 -1.43
N ALA A 24 19.48 -3.31 -1.11
CA ALA A 24 18.20 -3.94 -0.80
C ALA A 24 17.38 -4.31 -2.04
N HIS A 25 17.56 -3.60 -3.16
CA HIS A 25 16.80 -3.78 -4.41
C HIS A 25 17.69 -3.70 -5.67
N PRO A 26 18.82 -4.43 -5.72
CA PRO A 26 19.90 -4.17 -6.68
C PRO A 26 19.47 -4.31 -8.15
N VAL A 27 18.56 -5.25 -8.46
CA VAL A 27 18.04 -5.42 -9.82
C VAL A 27 17.10 -4.27 -10.21
N GLY A 28 16.30 -3.75 -9.27
CA GLY A 28 15.48 -2.55 -9.49
C GLY A 28 16.34 -1.31 -9.67
N PHE A 29 17.46 -1.24 -8.96
CA PHE A 29 18.41 -0.11 -8.99
C PHE A 29 19.02 0.16 -10.37
N GLN A 30 18.99 -0.82 -11.30
CA GLN A 30 19.40 -0.58 -12.68
C GLN A 30 18.65 0.59 -13.34
N TRP A 31 17.38 0.82 -12.99
CA TRP A 31 16.56 1.88 -13.58
C TRP A 31 16.94 3.27 -13.07
N PHE A 32 17.51 3.35 -11.87
CA PHE A 32 18.07 4.56 -11.30
C PHE A 32 19.31 4.97 -12.09
N MET A 33 20.19 4.00 -12.35
CA MET A 33 21.39 4.23 -13.17
C MET A 33 21.04 4.60 -14.60
N ARG A 34 19.99 3.99 -15.19
CA ARG A 34 19.52 4.41 -16.52
C ARG A 34 19.01 5.85 -16.53
N ALA A 35 18.25 6.29 -15.53
CA ALA A 35 17.83 7.68 -15.43
C ALA A 35 19.04 8.63 -15.31
N LYS A 36 20.00 8.27 -14.44
CA LYS A 36 21.22 9.05 -14.20
C LYS A 36 22.10 9.17 -15.44
N LEU A 37 22.17 8.14 -16.27
CA LEU A 37 23.02 8.09 -17.46
C LEU A 37 22.31 8.55 -18.74
N ASP A 38 21.00 8.79 -18.71
CA ASP A 38 20.24 9.25 -19.87
C ASP A 38 20.45 10.75 -20.10
N PRO A 39 21.15 11.19 -21.18
CA PRO A 39 21.43 12.59 -21.41
C PRO A 39 20.18 13.44 -21.67
N ALA A 40 19.05 12.81 -22.04
CA ALA A 40 17.77 13.49 -22.23
C ALA A 40 17.04 13.82 -20.93
N ARG A 41 17.56 13.36 -19.77
CA ARG A 41 16.98 13.59 -18.43
C ARG A 41 17.79 14.60 -17.63
N GLY A 42 17.21 15.06 -16.53
CA GLY A 42 17.89 15.83 -15.49
C GLY A 42 17.30 17.22 -15.25
N PRO A 43 17.70 17.88 -14.14
CA PRO A 43 17.39 19.28 -13.90
C PRO A 43 18.01 20.18 -14.98
N GLY A 44 17.45 21.37 -15.20
CA GLY A 44 17.93 22.28 -16.24
C GLY A 44 17.82 21.73 -17.68
N ARG A 45 18.92 21.84 -18.45
CA ARG A 45 19.00 21.53 -19.90
C ARG A 45 19.35 20.07 -20.24
N GLY A 46 19.48 19.18 -19.26
CA GLY A 46 19.81 17.76 -19.47
C GLY A 46 21.20 17.36 -18.95
N GLY A 47 21.61 16.12 -19.21
CA GLY A 47 22.87 15.53 -18.73
C GLY A 47 22.73 14.44 -17.67
N GLY A 48 21.54 13.84 -17.53
CA GLY A 48 21.26 12.76 -16.60
C GLY A 48 20.45 13.18 -15.39
N ALA A 49 19.55 12.29 -14.92
CA ALA A 49 18.84 12.49 -13.67
C ALA A 49 19.83 12.67 -12.51
N LYS A 50 19.55 13.61 -11.60
CA LYS A 50 20.36 13.72 -10.37
C LYS A 50 19.88 12.73 -9.33
N MET A 51 20.81 12.04 -8.70
CA MET A 51 20.54 11.12 -7.60
C MET A 51 21.02 11.73 -6.28
N VAL A 52 20.08 11.99 -5.39
CA VAL A 52 20.34 12.48 -4.03
C VAL A 52 20.08 11.35 -3.05
N HIS A 53 21.05 11.05 -2.19
CA HIS A 53 20.91 10.04 -1.15
C HIS A 53 21.10 10.66 0.24
N ALA A 54 20.01 10.75 0.99
CA ALA A 54 20.01 11.21 2.37
C ALA A 54 19.92 10.01 3.33
N ASP A 55 21.06 9.64 3.92
CA ASP A 55 21.19 8.49 4.83
C ASP A 55 22.23 8.78 5.93
N PRO A 56 22.02 8.31 7.18
CA PRO A 56 23.02 8.44 8.25
C PRO A 56 24.38 7.82 7.90
N ARG A 57 24.44 6.89 6.95
CA ARG A 57 25.64 6.16 6.55
C ARG A 57 25.95 6.36 5.07
N PHE A 58 27.23 6.36 4.75
CA PHE A 58 27.67 6.25 3.37
C PHE A 58 27.64 4.79 2.94
N SER A 59 26.74 4.44 2.03
CA SER A 59 26.44 3.08 1.56
C SER A 59 26.84 2.85 0.10
N ARG A 60 26.57 1.66 -0.47
CA ARG A 60 26.78 1.41 -1.91
C ARG A 60 25.87 2.27 -2.79
N THR A 61 24.67 2.65 -2.32
CA THR A 61 23.84 3.67 -3.00
C THR A 61 24.52 5.04 -2.97
N SER A 62 25.13 5.41 -1.84
CA SER A 62 25.83 6.71 -1.71
C SER A 62 27.01 6.82 -2.67
N ALA A 63 27.72 5.71 -2.90
CA ALA A 63 28.89 5.65 -3.77
C ALA A 63 28.61 6.02 -5.24
N VAL A 64 27.35 5.95 -5.67
CA VAL A 64 26.93 6.28 -7.05
C VAL A 64 25.95 7.46 -7.11
N ALA A 65 25.56 8.01 -5.96
CA ALA A 65 24.75 9.21 -5.89
C ALA A 65 25.55 10.44 -6.35
N ASP A 66 24.87 11.44 -6.93
CA ASP A 66 25.49 12.73 -7.24
C ASP A 66 25.69 13.57 -5.98
N ILE A 67 24.76 13.44 -5.02
CA ILE A 67 24.79 14.15 -3.74
C ILE A 67 24.49 13.14 -2.63
N TYR A 68 25.40 13.05 -1.67
CA TYR A 68 25.18 12.35 -0.40
C TYR A 68 24.97 13.37 0.71
N LEU A 69 23.87 13.22 1.45
CA LEU A 69 23.59 14.02 2.65
C LEU A 69 23.62 13.09 3.87
N ARG A 70 24.57 13.32 4.78
CA ARG A 70 24.53 12.64 6.08
C ARG A 70 23.43 13.27 6.95
N ILE A 71 22.38 12.51 7.21
CA ILE A 71 21.24 12.92 8.03
C ILE A 71 21.20 12.14 9.34
N ARG A 72 20.86 12.81 10.45
CA ARG A 72 20.62 12.17 11.74
C ARG A 72 19.35 11.30 11.69
N THR A 73 19.43 10.06 12.18
CA THR A 73 18.29 9.14 12.23
C THR A 73 17.07 9.75 12.94
N GLY A 74 15.89 9.63 12.32
CA GLY A 74 14.62 10.09 12.90
C GLY A 74 14.35 11.59 12.72
N THR A 75 15.07 12.27 11.84
CA THR A 75 14.96 13.73 11.64
C THR A 75 14.41 14.14 10.28
N ASP A 76 13.91 13.18 9.50
CA ASP A 76 13.53 13.39 8.11
C ASP A 76 12.31 14.32 7.96
N VAL A 77 11.45 14.46 8.98
CA VAL A 77 10.36 15.48 8.98
C VAL A 77 10.97 16.89 8.85
N ALA A 78 12.10 17.17 9.50
CA ALA A 78 12.75 18.48 9.38
C ALA A 78 13.35 18.69 7.99
N TYR A 79 13.90 17.63 7.38
CA TYR A 79 14.42 17.68 6.02
C TYR A 79 13.31 17.94 4.99
N PHE A 80 12.26 17.12 4.96
CA PHE A 80 11.12 17.33 4.08
C PHE A 80 10.37 18.62 4.38
N GLY A 81 10.21 18.97 5.66
CA GLY A 81 9.59 20.23 6.08
C GLY A 81 10.34 21.45 5.57
N GLY A 82 11.66 21.41 5.57
CA GLY A 82 12.49 22.46 4.96
C GLY A 82 12.32 22.51 3.44
N LEU A 83 12.30 21.37 2.75
CA LEU A 83 12.07 21.33 1.30
C LEU A 83 10.70 21.92 0.94
N ILE A 84 9.65 21.56 1.68
CA ILE A 84 8.30 22.13 1.53
C ILE A 84 8.34 23.65 1.75
N HIS A 85 8.99 24.10 2.82
CA HIS A 85 9.13 25.51 3.13
C HIS A 85 9.80 26.28 1.98
N GLN A 86 10.92 25.78 1.44
CA GLN A 86 11.64 26.40 0.33
C GLN A 86 10.80 26.44 -0.96
N VAL A 87 10.12 25.34 -1.31
CA VAL A 87 9.25 25.27 -2.49
C VAL A 87 8.13 26.31 -2.41
N ILE A 88 7.47 26.44 -1.25
CA ILE A 88 6.38 27.41 -1.05
C ILE A 88 6.92 28.84 -1.03
N GLN A 89 8.00 29.10 -0.30
CA GLN A 89 8.58 30.45 -0.14
C GLN A 89 9.01 31.03 -1.49
N ASN A 90 9.53 30.19 -2.38
CA ASN A 90 10.06 30.61 -3.68
C ASN A 90 9.02 30.51 -4.82
N GLY A 91 7.77 30.14 -4.54
CA GLY A 91 6.74 29.96 -5.56
C GLY A 91 7.05 28.87 -6.59
N GLN A 92 7.80 27.84 -6.19
CA GLN A 92 8.30 26.78 -7.06
C GLN A 92 7.39 25.53 -7.08
N TYR A 93 6.16 25.64 -6.58
CA TYR A 93 5.16 24.58 -6.66
C TYR A 93 4.41 24.64 -8.01
N HIS A 94 3.81 23.53 -8.41
CA HIS A 94 3.01 23.46 -9.63
C HIS A 94 1.61 24.03 -9.39
N ASP A 95 1.43 25.33 -9.68
CA ASP A 95 0.23 26.10 -9.29
C ASP A 95 -1.11 25.45 -9.71
N GLU A 96 -1.28 25.10 -11.00
CA GLU A 96 -2.53 24.51 -11.50
C GLU A 96 -2.83 23.15 -10.84
N TYR A 97 -1.83 22.26 -10.77
CA TYR A 97 -1.93 20.98 -10.09
C TYR A 97 -2.35 21.15 -8.63
N VAL A 98 -1.68 22.04 -7.89
CA VAL A 98 -1.96 22.28 -6.47
C VAL A 98 -3.40 22.77 -6.28
N LYS A 99 -3.84 23.76 -7.06
CA LYS A 99 -5.18 24.35 -6.93
C LYS A 99 -6.30 23.36 -7.22
N HIS A 100 -6.14 22.56 -8.28
CA HIS A 100 -7.22 21.75 -8.82
C HIS A 100 -7.21 20.31 -8.34
N TYR A 101 -6.03 19.71 -8.15
CA TYR A 101 -5.91 18.26 -7.92
C TYR A 101 -5.67 17.90 -6.46
N THR A 102 -5.35 18.89 -5.63
CA THR A 102 -5.17 18.70 -4.18
C THR A 102 -6.28 19.37 -3.41
N ASN A 103 -6.31 19.15 -2.10
CA ASN A 103 -7.20 19.84 -1.18
C ASN A 103 -6.69 21.24 -0.76
N ALA A 104 -5.67 21.80 -1.42
CA ALA A 104 -5.07 23.09 -1.09
C ALA A 104 -6.10 24.23 -0.91
N SER A 105 -7.16 24.22 -1.73
CA SER A 105 -8.24 25.21 -1.70
C SER A 105 -9.31 24.96 -0.63
N PHE A 106 -9.32 23.80 0.04
CA PHE A 106 -10.36 23.47 1.01
C PHE A 106 -10.20 24.34 2.26
N ILE A 107 -11.31 24.83 2.82
CA ILE A 107 -11.31 25.68 4.01
C ILE A 107 -11.45 24.78 5.25
N VAL A 108 -10.48 24.84 6.16
CA VAL A 108 -10.45 24.05 7.41
C VAL A 108 -11.30 24.71 8.48
N LYS A 109 -12.08 23.93 9.24
CA LYS A 109 -12.98 24.41 10.32
C LYS A 109 -12.27 25.23 11.39
N ASP A 110 -12.92 26.29 11.83
CA ASP A 110 -12.49 27.03 13.02
C ASP A 110 -12.23 26.10 14.22
N GLY A 111 -11.21 26.43 15.01
CA GLY A 111 -10.73 25.61 16.12
C GLY A 111 -9.62 24.60 15.78
N TYR A 112 -9.31 24.36 14.50
CA TYR A 112 -8.02 23.73 14.14
C TYR A 112 -6.89 24.72 14.42
N ASP A 113 -5.89 24.33 15.21
CA ASP A 113 -4.73 25.14 15.53
C ASP A 113 -3.51 24.25 15.80
N PHE A 114 -2.32 24.85 15.81
CA PHE A 114 -1.07 24.20 16.17
C PHE A 114 -0.19 25.16 16.97
N LYS A 115 0.13 24.81 18.21
CA LYS A 115 0.94 25.62 19.12
C LYS A 115 1.88 24.74 19.94
N ASP A 116 3.13 25.16 20.05
CA ASP A 116 4.16 24.54 20.91
C ASP A 116 4.31 23.01 20.73
N GLY A 117 4.17 22.52 19.50
CA GLY A 117 4.33 21.09 19.18
C GLY A 117 3.03 20.27 19.27
N LEU A 118 1.92 20.87 19.67
CA LEU A 118 0.64 20.19 19.83
C LEU A 118 -0.41 20.80 18.89
N PHE A 119 -1.20 19.94 18.26
CA PHE A 119 -2.42 20.38 17.58
C PHE A 119 -3.54 20.67 18.59
N SER A 120 -4.58 21.39 18.17
CA SER A 120 -5.76 21.56 19.00
C SER A 120 -6.43 20.22 19.32
N GLY A 121 -7.06 20.13 20.49
CA GLY A 121 -7.75 18.93 20.96
C GLY A 121 -6.88 17.91 21.72
N TYR A 122 -5.63 18.25 22.08
CA TYR A 122 -4.78 17.32 22.84
C TYR A 122 -5.26 17.12 24.28
N ASP A 123 -5.46 15.86 24.67
CA ASP A 123 -5.68 15.44 26.06
C ASP A 123 -4.39 14.82 26.64
N PRO A 124 -3.73 15.48 27.61
CA PRO A 124 -2.48 14.99 28.19
C PRO A 124 -2.64 13.73 29.05
N LYS A 125 -3.84 13.47 29.62
CA LYS A 125 -4.09 12.27 30.43
C LYS A 125 -4.23 11.03 29.55
N ARG A 126 -4.95 11.18 28.44
CA ARG A 126 -5.16 10.08 27.47
C ARG A 126 -4.02 9.96 26.46
N ARG A 127 -3.20 11.01 26.34
CA ARG A 127 -2.17 11.19 25.30
C ARG A 127 -2.75 10.99 23.90
N ALA A 128 -3.94 11.53 23.69
CA ALA A 128 -4.73 11.40 22.46
C ALA A 128 -5.26 12.76 22.03
N TYR A 129 -5.69 12.86 20.77
CA TYR A 129 -6.32 14.06 20.23
C TYR A 129 -7.81 13.84 20.01
N ASP A 130 -8.63 14.83 20.38
CA ASP A 130 -9.94 15.04 19.77
C ASP A 130 -9.75 15.77 18.44
N THR A 131 -10.13 15.09 17.35
CA THR A 131 -9.92 15.58 15.99
C THR A 131 -11.16 16.24 15.39
N ALA A 132 -12.18 16.57 16.19
CA ALA A 132 -13.45 17.14 15.71
C ALA A 132 -13.28 18.43 14.88
N THR A 133 -12.27 19.24 15.22
CA THR A 133 -11.95 20.50 14.52
C THR A 133 -11.03 20.31 13.32
N TRP A 134 -10.45 19.12 13.09
CA TRP A 134 -9.48 18.86 12.01
C TRP A 134 -10.15 18.54 10.67
N GLY A 135 -11.44 18.86 10.53
CA GLY A 135 -12.20 18.70 9.29
C GLY A 135 -12.30 20.00 8.48
N TYR A 136 -13.09 19.94 7.41
CA TYR A 136 -13.38 21.11 6.57
C TYR A 136 -14.68 21.79 6.98
N GLU A 137 -14.73 23.10 6.75
CA GLU A 137 -16.01 23.82 6.77
C GLU A 137 -16.87 23.30 5.62
N LEU A 138 -18.10 22.91 5.93
CA LEU A 138 -19.02 22.35 4.95
C LEU A 138 -20.03 23.39 4.48
N ASP A 139 -20.43 23.32 3.22
CA ASP A 139 -21.55 24.07 2.68
C ASP A 139 -22.90 23.45 3.09
N ALA A 140 -24.02 24.05 2.65
CA ALA A 140 -25.36 23.57 2.96
C ALA A 140 -25.67 22.17 2.39
N LYS A 141 -24.87 21.68 1.44
CA LYS A 141 -25.00 20.35 0.83
C LYS A 141 -24.06 19.30 1.47
N GLY A 142 -23.25 19.71 2.45
CA GLY A 142 -22.30 18.84 3.14
C GLY A 142 -20.97 18.66 2.42
N PHE A 143 -20.65 19.48 1.41
CA PHE A 143 -19.36 19.48 0.72
C PHE A 143 -18.39 20.50 1.33
N ALA A 144 -17.09 20.23 1.25
CA ALA A 144 -16.07 21.16 1.74
C ALA A 144 -16.11 22.47 0.96
N LYS A 145 -16.15 23.60 1.68
CA LYS A 145 -15.99 24.92 1.06
C LYS A 145 -14.58 25.04 0.48
N ARG A 146 -14.49 25.72 -0.67
CA ARG A 146 -13.22 25.93 -1.40
C ARG A 146 -13.01 27.40 -1.70
N ASP A 147 -11.76 27.83 -1.62
CA ASP A 147 -11.27 29.09 -2.17
C ASP A 147 -10.11 28.79 -3.13
N LEU A 148 -10.37 28.91 -4.43
CA LEU A 148 -9.41 28.63 -5.49
C LEU A 148 -8.36 29.74 -5.67
N THR A 149 -8.56 30.91 -5.08
CA THR A 149 -7.50 31.95 -5.03
C THR A 149 -6.37 31.54 -4.09
N LEU A 150 -6.66 30.62 -3.15
CA LEU A 150 -5.79 30.21 -2.04
C LEU A 150 -5.49 31.34 -1.06
N GLU A 151 -6.23 32.45 -1.08
CA GLU A 151 -5.97 33.63 -0.24
C GLU A 151 -6.65 33.54 1.12
N HIS A 152 -7.77 32.81 1.23
CA HIS A 152 -8.47 32.64 2.50
C HIS A 152 -7.51 32.05 3.55
N PRO A 153 -7.39 32.66 4.74
CA PRO A 153 -6.34 32.32 5.71
C PRO A 153 -6.47 30.90 6.27
N ARG A 154 -7.66 30.31 6.12
CA ARG A 154 -8.00 28.94 6.55
C ARG A 154 -7.98 27.91 5.43
N THR A 155 -7.57 28.27 4.22
CA THR A 155 -7.29 27.24 3.21
C THR A 155 -6.21 26.30 3.72
N VAL A 156 -6.27 25.03 3.32
CA VAL A 156 -5.21 24.05 3.63
C VAL A 156 -3.84 24.59 3.21
N PHE A 157 -3.77 25.29 2.07
CA PHE A 157 -2.52 25.90 1.58
C PHE A 157 -1.94 26.92 2.56
N GLN A 158 -2.73 27.90 3.02
CA GLN A 158 -2.25 28.95 3.94
C GLN A 158 -1.85 28.36 5.30
N LEU A 159 -2.64 27.42 5.83
CA LEU A 159 -2.32 26.74 7.09
C LEU A 159 -1.04 25.89 6.98
N MET A 160 -0.85 25.19 5.86
CA MET A 160 0.38 24.44 5.57
C MET A 160 1.59 25.38 5.46
N LYS A 161 1.46 26.49 4.74
CA LYS A 161 2.50 27.53 4.62
C LYS A 161 2.92 28.03 6.00
N ALA A 162 1.96 28.37 6.86
CA ALA A 162 2.23 28.79 8.24
C ALA A 162 2.89 27.67 9.06
N HIS A 163 2.42 26.42 8.95
CA HIS A 163 2.96 25.29 9.69
C HIS A 163 4.44 25.03 9.37
N TYR A 164 4.80 25.07 8.07
CA TYR A 164 6.15 24.75 7.61
C TYR A 164 7.12 25.94 7.64
N ALA A 165 6.66 27.18 7.83
CA ALA A 165 7.51 28.37 7.91
C ALA A 165 8.63 28.29 8.98
N ARG A 166 8.47 27.42 9.98
CA ARG A 166 9.45 27.21 11.07
C ARG A 166 10.67 26.38 10.64
N TYR A 167 10.61 25.68 9.51
CA TYR A 167 11.69 24.81 9.02
C TYR A 167 12.66 25.58 8.10
N THR A 168 13.27 26.64 8.62
CA THR A 168 14.30 27.39 7.90
C THR A 168 15.54 26.53 7.63
N PRO A 169 16.42 26.88 6.68
CA PRO A 169 17.68 26.15 6.45
C PRO A 169 18.51 25.97 7.73
N GLU A 170 18.56 26.98 8.60
CA GLU A 170 19.24 26.92 9.89
C GLU A 170 18.59 25.87 10.81
N MET A 171 17.25 25.86 10.88
CA MET A 171 16.49 24.89 11.67
C MET A 171 16.73 23.47 11.16
N VAL A 172 16.66 23.28 9.85
CA VAL A 172 16.93 21.98 9.21
C VAL A 172 18.33 21.53 9.56
N SER A 173 19.34 22.39 9.38
CA SER A 173 20.73 22.05 9.70
C SER A 173 20.91 21.66 11.17
N ARG A 174 20.32 22.43 12.09
CA ARG A 174 20.36 22.16 13.53
C ARG A 174 19.74 20.80 13.89
N ILE A 175 18.61 20.43 13.28
CA ILE A 175 17.92 19.18 13.61
C ILE A 175 18.54 17.99 12.87
N THR A 176 18.87 18.14 11.60
CA THR A 176 19.29 17.01 10.74
C THR A 176 20.78 16.76 10.77
N GLY A 177 21.59 17.77 11.10
CA GLY A 177 23.04 17.75 10.93
C GLY A 177 23.51 18.00 9.50
N ILE A 178 22.59 18.20 8.53
CA ILE A 178 22.94 18.50 7.13
C ILE A 178 23.47 19.95 7.07
N PRO A 179 24.63 20.22 6.47
CA PRO A 179 25.10 21.59 6.27
C PRO A 179 24.10 22.41 5.45
N GLN A 180 23.84 23.66 5.85
CA GLN A 180 22.85 24.51 5.19
C GLN A 180 23.09 24.65 3.68
N GLY A 181 24.34 24.83 3.27
CA GLY A 181 24.71 24.93 1.85
C GLY A 181 24.35 23.68 1.06
N ASP A 182 24.52 22.48 1.63
CA ASP A 182 24.18 21.23 0.96
C ASP A 182 22.67 21.00 0.91
N PHE A 183 21.96 21.35 1.98
CA PHE A 183 20.50 21.39 1.98
C PHE A 183 19.97 22.32 0.88
N MET A 184 20.50 23.54 0.76
CA MET A 184 20.06 24.52 -0.22
C MET A 184 20.33 24.08 -1.66
N LYS A 185 21.46 23.40 -1.94
CA LYS A 185 21.71 22.79 -3.25
C LYS A 185 20.59 21.81 -3.63
N VAL A 186 20.18 20.96 -2.69
CA VAL A 186 19.10 20.00 -2.95
C VAL A 186 17.74 20.70 -3.05
N ALA A 187 17.46 21.69 -2.19
CA ALA A 187 16.23 22.47 -2.26
C ALA A 187 16.05 23.15 -3.62
N GLN A 188 17.13 23.68 -4.20
CA GLN A 188 17.10 24.26 -5.54
C GLN A 188 16.75 23.23 -6.62
N LEU A 189 17.37 22.04 -6.58
CA LEU A 189 17.05 20.95 -7.51
C LEU A 189 15.60 20.48 -7.37
N VAL A 190 15.11 20.36 -6.15
CA VAL A 190 13.72 19.96 -5.84
C VAL A 190 12.74 21.01 -6.36
N GLY A 191 13.03 22.30 -6.17
CA GLY A 191 12.18 23.39 -6.67
C GLY A 191 12.00 23.40 -8.19
N GLU A 192 13.01 22.98 -8.97
CA GLU A 192 12.87 22.84 -10.43
C GLU A 192 11.80 21.81 -10.84
N MET A 193 11.50 20.86 -9.95
CA MET A 193 10.58 19.75 -10.22
C MET A 193 9.11 20.14 -10.09
N GLY A 194 8.80 21.38 -9.70
CA GLY A 194 7.44 21.93 -9.78
C GLY A 194 7.06 22.37 -11.19
N ARG A 195 8.00 22.32 -12.15
CA ARG A 195 7.71 22.59 -13.57
C ARG A 195 6.90 21.46 -14.22
N PRO A 196 5.94 21.77 -15.11
CA PRO A 196 5.18 20.76 -15.84
C PRO A 196 6.04 19.82 -16.69
N ASP A 197 7.23 20.23 -17.15
CA ASP A 197 8.12 19.42 -17.97
C ASP A 197 9.27 18.77 -17.19
N LYS A 198 9.19 18.74 -15.85
CA LYS A 198 10.13 18.05 -14.96
C LYS A 198 9.39 17.13 -14.01
N VAL A 199 10.10 16.10 -13.51
CA VAL A 199 9.52 15.17 -12.55
C VAL A 199 10.57 14.61 -11.58
N MET A 200 10.20 14.50 -10.31
CA MET A 200 10.99 13.83 -9.27
C MET A 200 10.28 12.60 -8.76
N THR A 201 11.05 11.56 -8.45
CA THR A 201 10.58 10.43 -7.65
C THR A 201 11.23 10.43 -6.26
N ILE A 202 10.44 10.11 -5.23
CA ILE A 202 10.95 9.84 -3.89
C ILE A 202 10.97 8.33 -3.67
N VAL A 203 12.13 7.80 -3.29
CA VAL A 203 12.36 6.38 -3.03
C VAL A 203 12.65 6.18 -1.54
N TYR A 204 11.87 5.31 -0.91
CA TYR A 204 11.98 5.02 0.52
C TYR A 204 11.54 3.59 0.85
N ALA A 205 12.00 3.09 2.00
CA ALA A 205 11.63 1.78 2.54
C ALA A 205 11.57 1.87 4.08
N VAL A 206 12.19 0.91 4.78
CA VAL A 206 12.14 0.80 6.24
C VAL A 206 12.73 1.99 7.00
N GLY A 207 13.66 2.73 6.37
CA GLY A 207 14.33 3.85 7.02
C GLY A 207 13.40 5.02 7.35
N LEU A 208 12.25 5.15 6.66
CA LEU A 208 11.20 6.12 7.02
C LEU A 208 10.04 5.50 7.81
N THR A 209 9.88 4.17 7.82
CA THR A 209 8.69 3.54 8.41
C THR A 209 8.87 3.11 9.87
N HIS A 210 10.08 2.70 10.28
CA HIS A 210 10.34 2.13 11.61
C HIS A 210 10.62 3.20 12.67
N HIS A 211 9.68 4.14 12.81
CA HIS A 211 9.71 5.21 13.81
C HIS A 211 8.33 5.38 14.43
N THR A 212 8.24 5.91 15.65
CA THR A 212 6.97 6.31 16.27
C THR A 212 6.20 7.35 15.45
N THR A 213 6.89 8.05 14.53
CA THR A 213 6.34 9.06 13.61
C THR A 213 6.44 8.65 12.14
N GLY A 214 6.65 7.38 11.82
CA GLY A 214 6.93 6.90 10.45
C GLY A 214 5.88 7.32 9.42
N ALA A 215 4.60 7.23 9.78
CA ALA A 215 3.51 7.70 8.93
C ALA A 215 3.61 9.19 8.58
N GLN A 216 4.05 10.04 9.51
CA GLN A 216 4.19 11.48 9.28
C GLN A 216 5.43 11.81 8.43
N LEU A 217 6.52 11.05 8.56
CA LEU A 217 7.68 11.15 7.67
C LEU A 217 7.25 10.93 6.21
N ILE A 218 6.51 9.86 5.96
CA ILE A 218 6.00 9.53 4.62
C ILE A 218 5.00 10.58 4.13
N ARG A 219 4.09 11.06 5.00
CA ARG A 219 3.16 12.13 4.64
C ARG A 219 3.89 13.41 4.20
N SER A 220 4.99 13.78 4.84
CA SER A 220 5.75 14.97 4.44
C SER A 220 6.34 14.84 3.03
N GLY A 221 6.89 13.67 2.67
CA GLY A 221 7.32 13.39 1.29
C GLY A 221 6.17 13.41 0.29
N ALA A 222 5.00 12.86 0.65
CA ALA A 222 3.82 12.87 -0.21
C ALA A 222 3.27 14.30 -0.45
N VAL A 223 3.26 15.15 0.60
CA VAL A 223 2.90 16.57 0.48
C VAL A 223 3.84 17.29 -0.47
N LEU A 224 5.15 17.04 -0.36
CA LEU A 224 6.13 17.62 -1.29
C LEU A 224 5.87 17.19 -2.74
N GLN A 225 5.59 15.90 -2.98
CA GLN A 225 5.27 15.41 -4.33
C GLN A 225 3.98 16.00 -4.90
N LEU A 226 2.97 16.25 -4.06
CA LEU A 226 1.73 16.93 -4.47
C LEU A 226 1.95 18.41 -4.78
N LEU A 227 2.76 19.11 -3.98
CA LEU A 227 3.16 20.50 -4.26
C LEU A 227 3.88 20.63 -5.59
N LEU A 228 4.74 19.67 -5.92
CA LEU A 228 5.50 19.67 -7.17
C LEU A 228 4.71 19.10 -8.36
N GLY A 229 3.49 18.59 -8.14
CA GLY A 229 2.70 17.97 -9.20
C GLY A 229 3.32 16.68 -9.77
N ASN A 230 4.05 15.92 -8.96
CA ASN A 230 4.79 14.72 -9.39
C ASN A 230 3.98 13.42 -9.25
N MET A 231 2.84 13.43 -8.57
CA MET A 231 1.99 12.25 -8.39
C MET A 231 1.20 11.94 -9.67
N GLY A 232 1.16 10.66 -10.06
CA GLY A 232 0.47 10.20 -11.27
C GLY A 232 1.30 10.23 -12.55
N ARG A 233 2.52 10.78 -12.51
CA ARG A 233 3.35 11.02 -13.71
C ARG A 233 4.42 9.94 -13.90
N PRO A 234 4.74 9.54 -15.15
CA PRO A 234 5.91 8.70 -15.43
C PRO A 234 7.20 9.36 -14.94
N GLY A 235 8.02 8.62 -14.18
CA GLY A 235 9.24 9.10 -13.53
C GLY A 235 9.02 9.77 -12.18
N GLY A 236 7.76 9.89 -11.72
CA GLY A 236 7.40 10.61 -10.52
C GLY A 236 7.06 9.73 -9.31
N GLY A 237 6.08 10.20 -8.54
CA GLY A 237 5.41 9.43 -7.50
C GLY A 237 6.21 9.17 -6.22
N MET A 238 5.58 8.39 -5.33
CA MET A 238 6.15 7.90 -4.08
C MET A 238 6.46 6.40 -4.25
N ASN A 239 7.72 6.10 -4.54
CA ASN A 239 8.20 4.75 -4.75
C ASN A 239 8.64 4.11 -3.44
N ALA A 240 7.62 3.72 -2.65
CA ALA A 240 7.78 2.87 -1.47
C ALA A 240 8.25 1.48 -1.90
N GLU A 241 9.51 1.15 -1.66
CA GLU A 241 10.12 -0.12 -2.01
C GLU A 241 9.72 -1.20 -0.99
N ARG A 242 9.00 -2.21 -1.46
CA ARG A 242 8.52 -3.31 -0.62
C ARG A 242 9.65 -4.31 -0.35
N GLY A 243 9.62 -4.93 0.82
CA GLY A 243 10.63 -5.89 1.29
C GLY A 243 10.48 -7.29 0.67
N HIS A 244 9.91 -8.24 1.41
CA HIS A 244 9.70 -9.61 0.92
C HIS A 244 9.00 -9.65 -0.44
N ALA A 245 9.32 -10.68 -1.25
CA ALA A 245 8.86 -10.83 -2.62
C ALA A 245 7.33 -10.71 -2.81
N ASN A 246 6.55 -11.11 -1.80
CA ASN A 246 5.09 -11.04 -1.79
C ASN A 246 4.49 -10.21 -0.65
N ILE A 247 5.26 -9.34 0.04
CA ILE A 247 4.66 -8.56 1.15
C ILE A 247 3.50 -7.67 0.68
N GLN A 248 3.54 -7.23 -0.59
CA GLN A 248 2.42 -6.54 -1.21
C GLN A 248 1.18 -7.45 -1.26
N GLY A 249 1.29 -8.64 -1.86
CA GLY A 249 0.17 -9.58 -1.97
C GLY A 249 -0.32 -10.09 -0.62
N ASN A 250 0.57 -10.30 0.35
CA ASN A 250 0.19 -10.63 1.72
C ASN A 250 -0.63 -9.49 2.36
N THR A 251 -0.24 -8.24 2.14
CA THR A 251 -1.01 -7.07 2.64
C THR A 251 -2.35 -6.93 1.91
N ASP A 252 -2.36 -7.14 0.59
CA ASP A 252 -3.56 -7.15 -0.25
C ASP A 252 -4.59 -8.15 0.30
N HIS A 253 -4.12 -9.35 0.67
CA HIS A 253 -4.91 -10.43 1.26
C HIS A 253 -4.94 -10.44 2.79
N ALA A 254 -4.78 -9.27 3.43
CA ALA A 254 -5.00 -9.05 4.85
C ALA A 254 -4.13 -9.85 5.85
N ILE A 255 -2.80 -9.79 5.67
CA ILE A 255 -1.84 -10.28 6.69
C ILE A 255 -1.78 -9.42 7.96
N SER A 256 -2.55 -8.32 8.04
CA SER A 256 -2.59 -7.42 9.20
C SER A 256 -3.95 -7.47 9.88
N TRP A 257 -3.95 -7.38 11.21
CA TRP A 257 -5.12 -7.63 12.07
C TRP A 257 -6.27 -6.62 11.89
N GLU A 258 -5.97 -5.44 11.36
CA GLU A 258 -6.90 -4.32 11.21
C GLU A 258 -7.63 -4.28 9.85
N ILE A 259 -7.32 -5.20 8.93
CA ILE A 259 -7.91 -5.24 7.58
C ILE A 259 -8.43 -6.64 7.20
N LEU A 260 -9.26 -6.65 6.17
CA LEU A 260 -9.78 -7.77 5.40
C LEU A 260 -9.27 -7.64 3.94
N PRO A 261 -9.35 -8.71 3.11
CA PRO A 261 -8.85 -8.68 1.73
C PRO A 261 -9.36 -7.48 0.93
N GLY A 262 -8.47 -6.90 0.13
CA GLY A 262 -8.73 -5.69 -0.63
C GLY A 262 -8.84 -4.42 0.21
N TYR A 263 -8.11 -4.37 1.33
CA TYR A 263 -8.04 -3.19 2.21
C TYR A 263 -9.38 -2.76 2.81
N LEU A 264 -10.33 -3.67 2.92
CA LEU A 264 -11.53 -3.46 3.73
C LEU A 264 -11.11 -3.41 5.20
N ALA A 265 -11.62 -2.46 5.98
CA ALA A 265 -11.37 -2.42 7.42
C ALA A 265 -11.99 -3.64 8.12
N ILE A 266 -11.32 -4.19 9.13
CA ILE A 266 -11.95 -5.17 10.01
C ILE A 266 -13.15 -4.51 10.73
N PRO A 267 -14.32 -5.18 10.83
CA PRO A 267 -15.45 -4.61 11.56
C PRO A 267 -15.15 -4.42 13.05
N ALA A 268 -15.61 -3.31 13.62
CA ALA A 268 -15.38 -2.97 15.02
C ALA A 268 -16.50 -3.51 15.93
N PRO A 269 -16.22 -3.69 17.25
CA PRO A 269 -17.27 -4.00 18.21
C PRO A 269 -18.40 -2.96 18.18
N GLY A 270 -19.64 -3.42 18.03
CA GLY A 270 -20.82 -2.55 17.95
C GLY A 270 -21.38 -2.36 16.54
N GLU A 271 -20.60 -2.64 15.49
CA GLU A 271 -21.09 -2.72 14.12
C GLU A 271 -21.84 -4.05 13.95
N ARG A 272 -23.18 -4.02 13.96
CA ARG A 272 -24.02 -5.24 13.95
C ARG A 272 -24.55 -5.56 12.56
N THR A 273 -24.63 -4.56 11.69
CA THR A 273 -25.16 -4.69 10.33
C THR A 273 -24.14 -4.20 9.32
N LEU A 274 -24.34 -4.56 8.04
CA LEU A 274 -23.55 -3.99 6.96
C LEU A 274 -23.77 -2.47 6.83
N ASP A 275 -24.94 -1.96 7.25
CA ASP A 275 -25.20 -0.51 7.26
C ASP A 275 -24.35 0.21 8.30
N ASP A 276 -24.23 -0.34 9.51
CA ASP A 276 -23.35 0.22 10.55
C ASP A 276 -21.90 0.28 10.05
N TYR A 277 -21.44 -0.84 9.49
CA TYR A 277 -20.10 -0.99 8.94
C TYR A 277 -19.82 0.01 7.81
N VAL A 278 -20.70 0.10 6.82
CA VAL A 278 -20.54 1.01 5.68
C VAL A 278 -20.59 2.46 6.15
N LYS A 279 -21.50 2.80 7.06
CA LYS A 279 -21.63 4.17 7.60
C LYS A 279 -20.35 4.65 8.30
N ASP A 280 -19.69 3.76 9.04
CA ASP A 280 -18.47 4.08 9.79
C ASP A 280 -17.21 4.04 8.92
N LYS A 281 -17.07 3.00 8.08
CA LYS A 281 -15.81 2.72 7.36
C LYS A 281 -15.73 3.31 5.95
N ALA A 282 -16.85 3.46 5.25
CA ALA A 282 -16.80 3.94 3.88
C ALA A 282 -16.40 5.41 3.81
N ALA A 283 -15.47 5.73 2.90
CA ALA A 283 -15.07 7.11 2.65
C ALA A 283 -16.26 7.96 2.17
N LYS A 284 -16.32 9.20 2.66
CA LYS A 284 -17.40 10.15 2.34
C LYS A 284 -16.95 11.13 1.27
N LYS A 285 -17.88 11.46 0.37
CA LYS A 285 -17.66 12.43 -0.69
C LYS A 285 -17.64 13.85 -0.12
N LEU A 286 -16.50 14.54 -0.23
CA LEU A 286 -16.30 15.91 0.27
C LEU A 286 -16.28 16.98 -0.82
N ASP A 287 -16.35 16.58 -2.09
CA ASP A 287 -16.44 17.48 -3.25
C ASP A 287 -17.46 16.90 -4.24
N PRO A 288 -18.35 17.71 -4.85
CA PRO A 288 -19.37 17.20 -5.78
C PRO A 288 -18.79 16.49 -7.01
N ASN A 289 -17.55 16.77 -7.38
CA ASN A 289 -16.81 16.15 -8.49
C ASN A 289 -15.79 15.10 -8.01
N SER A 290 -15.76 14.72 -6.73
CA SER A 290 -15.02 13.52 -6.31
C SER A 290 -15.74 12.25 -6.79
N TRP A 291 -14.98 11.32 -7.40
CA TRP A 291 -15.52 10.02 -7.79
C TRP A 291 -15.84 9.18 -6.54
N ASN A 292 -14.98 9.20 -5.52
CA ASN A 292 -15.09 8.41 -4.29
C ASN A 292 -15.45 6.95 -4.61
N PHE A 293 -14.71 6.33 -5.55
CA PHE A 293 -15.07 5.00 -6.05
C PHE A 293 -15.06 3.96 -4.94
N PHE A 294 -14.03 4.01 -4.07
CA PHE A 294 -13.90 3.08 -2.96
C PHE A 294 -15.05 3.21 -1.96
N GLY A 295 -15.36 4.43 -1.49
CA GLY A 295 -16.46 4.65 -0.55
C GLY A 295 -17.83 4.28 -1.13
N THR A 296 -18.09 4.63 -2.39
CA THR A 296 -19.38 4.35 -3.06
C THR A 296 -19.63 2.85 -3.30
N ASN A 297 -18.57 2.05 -3.45
CA ASN A 297 -18.67 0.62 -3.73
C ASN A 297 -18.28 -0.27 -2.54
N TYR A 298 -17.99 0.32 -1.38
CA TYR A 298 -17.49 -0.38 -0.20
C TYR A 298 -18.38 -1.54 0.25
N ARG A 299 -19.71 -1.34 0.24
CA ARG A 299 -20.71 -2.39 0.53
C ARG A 299 -20.62 -3.56 -0.46
N LYS A 300 -20.46 -3.27 -1.75
CA LYS A 300 -20.38 -4.29 -2.81
C LYS A 300 -19.17 -5.18 -2.58
N PHE A 301 -18.02 -4.59 -2.26
CA PHE A 301 -16.81 -5.34 -1.96
C PHE A 301 -16.98 -6.27 -0.76
N MET A 302 -17.58 -5.76 0.34
CA MET A 302 -17.83 -6.56 1.53
C MET A 302 -18.80 -7.72 1.26
N VAL A 303 -19.92 -7.45 0.58
CA VAL A 303 -20.90 -8.49 0.25
C VAL A 303 -20.29 -9.55 -0.67
N SER A 304 -19.55 -9.15 -1.71
CA SER A 304 -18.88 -10.10 -2.60
C SER A 304 -17.82 -10.96 -1.89
N LEU A 305 -17.11 -10.40 -0.92
CA LEU A 305 -16.16 -11.14 -0.08
C LEU A 305 -16.89 -12.17 0.80
N LEU A 306 -17.97 -11.76 1.47
CA LEU A 306 -18.78 -12.65 2.31
C LEU A 306 -19.43 -13.78 1.49
N LYS A 307 -19.91 -13.47 0.28
CA LYS A 307 -20.40 -14.48 -0.66
C LYS A 307 -19.31 -15.44 -1.11
N ALA A 308 -18.06 -14.98 -1.27
CA ALA A 308 -16.94 -15.87 -1.58
C ALA A 308 -16.67 -16.84 -0.41
N TRP A 309 -16.63 -16.34 0.82
CA TRP A 309 -16.32 -17.15 2.01
C TRP A 309 -17.44 -18.07 2.47
N TYR A 310 -18.70 -17.66 2.37
CA TYR A 310 -19.81 -18.38 2.99
C TYR A 310 -20.87 -18.88 2.00
N GLY A 311 -20.70 -18.60 0.70
CA GLY A 311 -21.54 -19.15 -0.35
C GLY A 311 -23.03 -18.97 -0.05
N ASP A 312 -23.78 -20.07 -0.07
CA ASP A 312 -25.23 -20.08 0.16
C ASP A 312 -25.63 -19.69 1.60
N ALA A 313 -24.74 -19.84 2.58
CA ALA A 313 -25.02 -19.42 3.96
C ALA A 313 -25.03 -17.89 4.13
N ALA A 314 -24.42 -17.14 3.20
CA ALA A 314 -24.49 -15.68 3.16
C ALA A 314 -25.73 -15.24 2.36
N THR A 315 -26.83 -14.97 3.06
CA THR A 315 -28.10 -14.51 2.47
C THR A 315 -28.39 -13.06 2.87
N LYS A 316 -29.37 -12.43 2.22
CA LYS A 316 -29.72 -11.04 2.56
C LYS A 316 -30.29 -10.94 3.98
N GLU A 317 -31.03 -11.96 4.41
CA GLU A 317 -31.75 -12.02 5.69
C GLU A 317 -30.81 -12.08 6.89
N ASN A 318 -29.58 -12.55 6.71
CA ASN A 318 -28.57 -12.64 7.78
C ASN A 318 -27.36 -11.71 7.55
N GLU A 319 -27.58 -10.59 6.86
CA GLU A 319 -26.53 -9.61 6.53
C GLU A 319 -25.33 -10.27 5.80
N PHE A 320 -25.61 -11.26 4.94
CA PHE A 320 -24.62 -12.05 4.23
C PHE A 320 -23.61 -12.73 5.15
N ALA A 321 -24.06 -13.23 6.31
CA ALA A 321 -23.20 -13.81 7.34
C ALA A 321 -22.15 -12.85 7.91
N PHE A 322 -22.40 -11.54 7.89
CA PHE A 322 -21.50 -10.53 8.47
C PHE A 322 -21.19 -10.77 9.96
N ASP A 323 -22.09 -11.41 10.69
CA ASP A 323 -21.89 -11.79 12.10
C ASP A 323 -20.82 -12.88 12.30
N TYR A 324 -20.43 -13.60 11.24
CA TYR A 324 -19.33 -14.57 11.30
C TYR A 324 -17.95 -13.90 11.30
N VAL A 325 -17.86 -12.65 10.84
CA VAL A 325 -16.59 -11.92 10.80
C VAL A 325 -16.20 -11.49 12.23
N PRO A 326 -14.99 -11.84 12.69
CA PRO A 326 -14.53 -11.48 14.03
C PRO A 326 -14.35 -9.96 14.15
N LYS A 327 -14.73 -9.42 15.32
CA LYS A 327 -14.71 -7.99 15.62
C LYS A 327 -13.74 -7.73 16.77
N PRO A 328 -12.46 -7.40 16.50
CA PRO A 328 -11.43 -7.36 17.53
C PRO A 328 -11.72 -6.26 18.56
N ALA A 329 -11.73 -6.63 19.84
CA ALA A 329 -11.96 -5.70 20.95
C ALA A 329 -10.75 -4.81 21.29
N GLY A 330 -9.59 -5.09 20.69
CA GLY A 330 -8.35 -4.40 20.97
C GLY A 330 -7.28 -4.65 19.91
N ASN A 331 -6.12 -4.05 20.12
CA ASN A 331 -4.97 -4.15 19.24
C ASN A 331 -4.38 -5.58 19.25
N SER A 332 -4.20 -6.19 18.08
CA SER A 332 -3.55 -7.50 17.91
C SER A 332 -2.31 -7.42 17.02
N SER A 333 -1.60 -6.29 17.06
CA SER A 333 -0.33 -6.10 16.38
C SER A 333 0.79 -6.96 17.00
N TRP A 334 1.89 -7.08 16.28
CA TRP A 334 3.09 -7.83 16.69
C TRP A 334 3.46 -7.63 18.16
N MET A 335 3.67 -6.38 18.58
CA MET A 335 4.10 -6.06 19.95
C MET A 335 3.05 -6.53 20.97
N THR A 336 1.76 -6.38 20.66
CA THR A 336 0.70 -6.81 21.57
C THR A 336 0.65 -8.32 21.71
N ILE A 337 0.77 -9.08 20.60
CA ILE A 337 0.79 -10.54 20.62
C ILE A 337 1.90 -11.05 21.55
N PHE A 338 3.13 -10.58 21.37
CA PHE A 338 4.25 -11.06 22.20
C PHE A 338 4.20 -10.52 23.63
N ASP A 339 3.66 -9.32 23.88
CA ASP A 339 3.39 -8.83 25.24
C ASP A 339 2.34 -9.69 25.95
N GLN A 340 1.26 -10.09 25.27
CA GLN A 340 0.26 -10.99 25.85
C GLN A 340 0.83 -12.38 26.12
N ALA A 341 1.62 -12.94 25.20
CA ALA A 341 2.31 -14.22 25.42
C ALA A 341 3.28 -14.15 26.60
N LEU A 342 4.09 -13.08 26.70
CA LEU A 342 4.98 -12.84 27.84
C LEU A 342 4.22 -12.79 29.17
N ARG A 343 3.00 -12.26 29.18
CA ARG A 343 2.13 -12.20 30.36
C ARG A 343 1.31 -13.47 30.62
N GLY A 344 1.54 -14.55 29.85
CA GLY A 344 0.82 -15.82 29.99
C GLY A 344 -0.66 -15.74 29.58
N LYS A 345 -1.03 -14.78 28.72
CA LYS A 345 -2.41 -14.54 28.26
C LYS A 345 -2.69 -15.14 26.88
N MET A 346 -1.73 -15.85 26.29
CA MET A 346 -1.89 -16.57 25.03
C MET A 346 -1.57 -18.05 25.22
N GLU A 347 -2.35 -18.92 24.58
CA GLU A 347 -2.11 -20.35 24.64
C GLU A 347 -1.15 -20.83 23.55
N GLY A 348 -1.19 -20.23 22.36
CA GLY A 348 -0.27 -20.60 21.30
C GLY A 348 -0.27 -19.64 20.12
N VAL A 349 0.65 -19.90 19.19
CA VAL A 349 0.87 -19.10 18.00
C VAL A 349 1.27 -19.99 16.82
N ILE A 350 0.83 -19.60 15.62
CA ILE A 350 1.29 -20.20 14.36
C ILE A 350 2.19 -19.18 13.67
N LEU A 351 3.44 -19.57 13.41
CA LEU A 351 4.39 -18.81 12.62
C LEU A 351 4.52 -19.50 11.25
N SER A 352 3.99 -18.85 10.21
CA SER A 352 4.00 -19.38 8.84
C SER A 352 4.92 -18.55 7.95
N GLY A 353 6.02 -19.15 7.49
CA GLY A 353 7.08 -18.50 6.72
C GLY A 353 7.72 -17.32 7.45
N MET A 354 7.83 -17.40 8.78
CA MET A 354 8.24 -16.28 9.64
C MET A 354 8.93 -16.79 10.91
N THR A 355 9.94 -16.05 11.40
CA THR A 355 10.57 -16.29 12.70
C THR A 355 10.42 -15.06 13.59
N ALA A 356 9.84 -15.23 14.78
CA ALA A 356 9.64 -14.14 15.73
C ALA A 356 10.93 -13.67 16.41
N THR A 357 11.79 -14.62 16.80
CA THR A 357 12.96 -14.35 17.63
C THR A 357 14.05 -13.54 16.90
N SER A 358 14.11 -13.59 15.56
CA SER A 358 15.15 -12.88 14.79
C SER A 358 14.69 -11.57 14.13
N ILE A 359 13.38 -11.34 14.00
CA ILE A 359 12.86 -10.14 13.30
C ILE A 359 12.12 -9.18 14.23
N GLY A 360 11.66 -9.66 15.40
CA GLY A 360 11.00 -8.83 16.39
C GLY A 360 11.97 -7.94 17.17
N PRO A 361 11.52 -6.80 17.71
CA PRO A 361 12.31 -6.05 18.68
C PRO A 361 12.46 -6.85 19.98
N ASP A 362 13.61 -6.72 20.65
CA ASP A 362 13.92 -7.38 21.92
C ASP A 362 13.75 -8.92 21.89
N THR A 363 14.68 -9.59 21.20
CA THR A 363 14.74 -11.05 21.09
C THR A 363 14.65 -11.77 22.44
N ASN A 364 15.22 -11.22 23.51
CA ASN A 364 15.21 -11.87 24.83
C ASN A 364 13.79 -11.97 25.39
N GLN A 365 13.00 -10.90 25.27
CA GLN A 365 11.59 -10.95 25.68
C GLN A 365 10.76 -11.83 24.76
N VAL A 366 11.05 -11.85 23.45
CA VAL A 366 10.35 -12.75 22.51
C VAL A 366 10.61 -14.22 22.86
N LEU A 367 11.85 -14.59 23.20
CA LEU A 367 12.18 -15.95 23.66
C LEU A 367 11.39 -16.36 24.91
N GLN A 368 11.30 -15.46 25.90
CA GLN A 368 10.48 -15.69 27.10
C GLN A 368 8.99 -15.78 26.78
N ALA A 369 8.50 -14.95 25.87
CA ALA A 369 7.12 -14.97 25.41
C ALA A 369 6.76 -16.31 24.77
N LEU A 370 7.64 -16.86 23.92
CA LEU A 370 7.45 -18.19 23.34
C LEU A 370 7.48 -19.30 24.39
N ALA A 371 8.35 -19.21 25.41
CA ALA A 371 8.44 -20.19 26.50
C ALA A 371 7.19 -20.24 27.41
N ASN A 372 6.39 -19.17 27.42
CA ASN A 372 5.15 -19.08 28.19
C ASN A 372 3.93 -19.64 27.44
N LEU A 373 4.08 -20.02 26.16
CA LEU A 373 3.00 -20.64 25.39
C LEU A 373 2.80 -22.10 25.78
N LYS A 374 1.58 -22.61 25.61
CA LYS A 374 1.28 -24.05 25.67
C LYS A 374 1.76 -24.75 24.41
N TRP A 375 1.55 -24.15 23.24
CA TRP A 375 1.95 -24.73 21.96
C TRP A 375 2.44 -23.66 20.96
N LEU A 376 3.35 -24.08 20.08
CA LEU A 376 3.91 -23.28 18.99
C LEU A 376 3.91 -24.13 17.72
N VAL A 377 3.34 -23.60 16.63
CA VAL A 377 3.45 -24.22 15.30
C VAL A 377 4.36 -23.35 14.44
N VAL A 378 5.39 -23.94 13.84
CA VAL A 378 6.27 -23.30 12.87
C VAL A 378 6.15 -24.01 11.53
N MET A 379 5.54 -23.34 10.56
CA MET A 379 5.43 -23.79 9.17
C MET A 379 6.53 -23.10 8.36
N ASP A 380 7.57 -23.83 7.99
CA ASP A 380 8.69 -23.27 7.23
C ASP A 380 9.39 -24.37 6.40
N ALA A 381 10.14 -23.97 5.39
CA ALA A 381 10.99 -24.89 4.61
C ALA A 381 12.28 -25.26 5.34
N PHE A 382 12.66 -24.49 6.36
CA PHE A 382 13.87 -24.69 7.14
C PHE A 382 13.60 -24.61 8.64
N PRO A 383 14.42 -25.25 9.48
CA PRO A 383 14.50 -24.91 10.88
C PRO A 383 14.78 -23.41 11.04
N THR A 384 14.07 -22.78 11.97
CA THR A 384 14.23 -21.35 12.28
C THR A 384 14.63 -21.17 13.73
N THR A 385 15.17 -20.01 14.05
CA THR A 385 15.43 -19.59 15.43
C THR A 385 14.17 -19.60 16.32
N SER A 386 12.96 -19.60 15.74
CA SER A 386 11.72 -19.76 16.49
C SER A 386 11.28 -21.22 16.65
N SER A 387 11.57 -22.13 15.69
CA SER A 387 11.28 -23.56 15.89
C SER A 387 12.20 -24.21 16.92
N GLU A 388 13.37 -23.62 17.12
CA GLU A 388 14.44 -24.10 18.01
C GLU A 388 14.61 -23.23 19.27
N PHE A 389 13.64 -22.34 19.55
CA PHE A 389 13.78 -21.31 20.57
C PHE A 389 14.08 -21.88 21.98
N TRP A 390 13.58 -23.08 22.28
CA TRP A 390 13.64 -23.72 23.60
C TRP A 390 15.06 -24.14 24.03
N HIS A 391 15.99 -24.25 23.09
CA HIS A 391 17.43 -24.45 23.36
C HIS A 391 18.29 -23.29 22.83
N GLY A 392 17.67 -22.13 22.60
CA GLY A 392 18.37 -20.91 22.21
C GLY A 392 19.27 -20.35 23.33
N PRO A 393 20.10 -19.33 23.04
CA PRO A 393 20.97 -18.71 24.04
C PRO A 393 20.20 -18.24 25.28
N GLY A 394 20.62 -18.70 26.46
CA GLY A 394 19.99 -18.33 27.74
C GLY A 394 18.73 -19.11 28.10
N MET A 395 18.33 -20.10 27.29
CA MET A 395 17.16 -20.94 27.53
C MET A 395 17.56 -22.28 28.17
N ASP A 396 16.70 -22.80 29.05
CA ASP A 396 16.86 -24.10 29.70
C ASP A 396 15.71 -25.02 29.27
N PRO A 397 15.96 -25.97 28.35
CA PRO A 397 14.93 -26.88 27.84
C PRO A 397 14.15 -27.62 28.92
N SER A 398 14.78 -27.92 30.08
CA SER A 398 14.13 -28.64 31.17
C SER A 398 13.02 -27.83 31.86
N LYS A 399 13.01 -26.50 31.67
CA LYS A 399 12.05 -25.58 32.28
C LYS A 399 10.97 -25.09 31.31
N ILE A 400 11.10 -25.41 30.03
CA ILE A 400 10.20 -24.93 28.98
C ILE A 400 9.19 -26.04 28.66
N GLN A 401 7.91 -25.73 28.79
CA GLN A 401 6.82 -26.69 28.63
C GLN A 401 6.04 -26.49 27.32
N THR A 402 6.45 -25.55 26.48
CA THR A 402 5.81 -25.30 25.19
C THR A 402 5.99 -26.49 24.25
N GLU A 403 4.89 -27.06 23.78
CA GLU A 403 4.90 -28.09 22.74
C GLU A 403 5.16 -27.44 21.37
N VAL A 404 6.23 -27.86 20.68
CA VAL A 404 6.62 -27.26 19.40
C VAL A 404 6.37 -28.22 18.24
N PHE A 405 5.58 -27.78 17.28
CA PHE A 405 5.33 -28.48 16.01
C PHE A 405 6.07 -27.76 14.89
N HIS A 406 7.15 -28.35 14.38
CA HIS A 406 7.76 -27.89 13.14
C HIS A 406 7.18 -28.67 11.95
N VAL A 407 6.47 -27.96 11.08
CA VAL A 407 5.79 -28.54 9.92
C VAL A 407 6.55 -28.17 8.64
N PRO A 408 7.23 -29.13 7.98
CA PRO A 408 8.05 -28.84 6.80
C PRO A 408 7.15 -28.42 5.64
N CYS A 409 7.34 -27.17 5.18
CA CYS A 409 6.58 -26.58 4.10
C CYS A 409 7.44 -26.38 2.84
N THR A 410 6.81 -26.32 1.67
CA THR A 410 7.54 -26.18 0.41
C THR A 410 8.27 -24.85 0.27
N HIS A 411 9.48 -24.90 -0.27
CA HIS A 411 10.20 -23.73 -0.75
C HIS A 411 9.53 -23.12 -2.01
N TRP A 412 9.84 -21.87 -2.35
CA TRP A 412 9.11 -21.16 -3.41
C TRP A 412 9.24 -21.79 -4.81
N ILE A 413 10.36 -22.48 -5.10
CA ILE A 413 10.60 -23.17 -6.39
C ILE A 413 9.83 -24.50 -6.52
N GLU A 414 9.31 -25.02 -5.40
CA GLU A 414 8.67 -26.33 -5.31
C GLU A 414 7.15 -26.28 -5.52
N LYS A 415 6.60 -25.08 -5.75
CA LYS A 415 5.18 -24.84 -6.03
C LYS A 415 5.03 -23.88 -7.20
N ASP A 416 3.86 -23.82 -7.81
CA ASP A 416 3.47 -22.77 -8.73
C ASP A 416 2.83 -21.59 -7.95
N GLY A 417 1.97 -20.79 -8.60
CA GLY A 417 1.24 -19.69 -7.98
C GLY A 417 1.79 -18.31 -8.29
N SER A 418 1.20 -17.29 -7.67
CA SER A 418 1.54 -15.90 -7.92
C SER A 418 2.22 -15.21 -6.75
N PHE A 419 3.00 -14.17 -7.06
CA PHE A 419 3.47 -13.19 -6.09
C PHE A 419 3.32 -11.78 -6.66
N VAL A 420 3.15 -10.80 -5.79
CA VAL A 420 2.94 -9.39 -6.15
C VAL A 420 4.15 -8.57 -5.76
N ASN A 421 4.81 -8.01 -6.77
CA ASN A 421 5.99 -7.18 -6.54
C ASN A 421 5.64 -5.77 -6.04
N SER A 422 6.68 -4.98 -5.74
CA SER A 422 6.54 -3.59 -5.26
C SER A 422 5.76 -2.65 -6.20
N GLY A 423 5.70 -2.95 -7.49
CA GLY A 423 4.93 -2.21 -8.50
C GLY A 423 3.48 -2.70 -8.67
N ARG A 424 2.99 -3.57 -7.78
CA ARG A 424 1.66 -4.22 -7.80
C ARG A 424 1.48 -5.29 -8.89
N TRP A 425 2.57 -5.72 -9.55
CA TRP A 425 2.48 -6.75 -10.59
C TRP A 425 2.34 -8.12 -9.93
N MET A 426 1.16 -8.71 -10.04
CA MET A 426 0.86 -10.11 -9.77
C MET A 426 1.42 -10.96 -10.90
N GLN A 427 2.45 -11.75 -10.58
CA GLN A 427 3.20 -12.55 -11.54
C GLN A 427 3.06 -14.02 -11.20
N TRP A 428 2.59 -14.83 -12.15
CA TRP A 428 2.59 -16.28 -12.01
C TRP A 428 3.99 -16.85 -12.19
N LYS A 429 4.34 -17.86 -11.40
CA LYS A 429 5.49 -18.74 -11.63
C LYS A 429 5.00 -20.19 -11.69
N ASP A 430 5.73 -21.00 -12.41
CA ASP A 430 5.49 -22.44 -12.48
C ASP A 430 6.38 -23.15 -11.47
N GLN A 431 5.96 -24.34 -11.05
CA GLN A 431 6.76 -25.24 -10.24
C GLN A 431 7.99 -25.68 -11.03
N VAL A 432 9.17 -25.62 -10.41
CA VAL A 432 10.45 -25.98 -11.05
C VAL A 432 10.86 -27.41 -10.69
N ILE A 433 10.66 -27.79 -9.43
CA ILE A 433 10.97 -29.13 -8.89
C ILE A 433 9.81 -29.62 -8.00
N PRO A 434 9.63 -30.94 -7.79
CA PRO A 434 8.65 -31.43 -6.82
C PRO A 434 9.05 -31.07 -5.38
N PRO A 435 8.10 -31.07 -4.42
CA PRO A 435 8.40 -30.95 -2.99
C PRO A 435 9.47 -31.97 -2.57
N GLN A 436 10.43 -31.53 -1.75
CA GLN A 436 11.51 -32.38 -1.28
C GLN A 436 11.15 -33.05 0.06
N GLY A 437 11.54 -34.32 0.21
CA GLY A 437 11.22 -35.12 1.41
C GLY A 437 9.70 -35.24 1.62
N ASP A 438 9.27 -35.03 2.87
CA ASP A 438 7.85 -35.03 3.25
C ASP A 438 7.24 -33.61 3.31
N ALA A 439 7.91 -32.62 2.73
CA ALA A 439 7.42 -31.25 2.72
C ALA A 439 6.09 -31.13 1.97
N ARG A 440 5.18 -30.31 2.48
CA ARG A 440 3.85 -30.06 1.89
C ARG A 440 3.68 -28.58 1.56
N HIS A 441 2.78 -28.27 0.63
CA HIS A 441 2.45 -26.86 0.39
C HIS A 441 1.75 -26.24 1.62
N ASP A 442 2.07 -24.99 1.93
CA ASP A 442 1.56 -24.30 3.12
C ASP A 442 0.03 -24.22 3.15
N HIS A 443 -0.58 -24.00 1.98
CA HIS A 443 -2.03 -23.93 1.82
C HIS A 443 -2.70 -25.30 1.97
N TRP A 444 -2.01 -26.40 1.63
CA TRP A 444 -2.51 -27.76 1.91
C TRP A 444 -2.46 -28.08 3.40
N VAL A 445 -1.37 -27.72 4.08
CA VAL A 445 -1.26 -27.87 5.54
C VAL A 445 -2.38 -27.11 6.25
N THR A 446 -2.62 -25.87 5.84
CA THR A 446 -3.68 -25.02 6.41
C THR A 446 -5.08 -25.58 6.11
N ALA A 447 -5.34 -25.99 4.88
CA ALA A 447 -6.62 -26.60 4.49
C ALA A 447 -6.87 -27.91 5.24
N GLU A 448 -5.88 -28.78 5.36
CA GLU A 448 -6.02 -30.04 6.08
C GLU A 448 -6.24 -29.82 7.59
N LEU A 449 -5.51 -28.88 8.21
CA LEU A 449 -5.75 -28.48 9.60
C LEU A 449 -7.18 -27.98 9.79
N PHE A 450 -7.66 -27.10 8.91
CA PHE A 450 -9.02 -26.57 8.96
C PHE A 450 -10.06 -27.70 8.83
N GLN A 451 -9.88 -28.64 7.91
CA GLN A 451 -10.80 -29.78 7.74
C GLN A 451 -10.84 -30.69 8.96
N ARG A 452 -9.71 -30.91 9.65
CA ARG A 452 -9.67 -31.68 10.91
C ARG A 452 -10.41 -30.94 12.02
N VAL A 453 -10.21 -29.64 12.17
CA VAL A 453 -10.97 -28.81 13.12
C VAL A 453 -12.47 -28.86 12.82
N LYS A 454 -12.86 -28.69 11.55
CA LYS A 454 -14.26 -28.77 11.11
C LYS A 454 -14.89 -30.13 11.43
N GLU A 455 -14.16 -31.23 11.27
CA GLU A 455 -14.63 -32.56 11.65
C GLU A 455 -14.79 -32.73 13.18
N LEU A 456 -13.87 -32.18 13.98
CA LEU A 456 -14.01 -32.17 15.43
C LEU A 456 -15.27 -31.40 15.87
N TYR A 457 -15.49 -30.20 15.34
CA TYR A 457 -16.71 -29.43 15.60
C TYR A 457 -17.99 -30.16 15.16
N ARG A 458 -17.94 -30.90 14.04
CA ARG A 458 -19.06 -31.72 13.59
C ARG A 458 -19.38 -32.86 14.55
N ARG A 459 -18.36 -33.51 15.11
CA ARG A 459 -18.52 -34.67 16.00
C ARG A 459 -18.84 -34.30 17.44
N GLU A 460 -18.22 -33.24 17.93
CA GLU A 460 -18.20 -32.89 19.36
C GLU A 460 -18.98 -31.60 19.67
N GLY A 461 -19.40 -30.86 18.64
CA GLY A 461 -19.92 -29.51 18.81
C GLY A 461 -18.82 -28.53 19.24
N GLY A 462 -19.23 -27.40 19.79
CA GLY A 462 -18.28 -26.39 20.29
C GLY A 462 -18.92 -25.02 20.41
N LYS A 463 -18.11 -24.04 20.79
CA LYS A 463 -18.56 -22.65 20.89
C LYS A 463 -18.66 -22.05 19.49
N PHE A 464 -19.87 -21.62 19.11
CA PHE A 464 -20.16 -20.92 17.86
C PHE A 464 -19.58 -21.61 16.61
N PRO A 465 -20.08 -22.81 16.26
CA PRO A 465 -19.55 -23.63 15.17
C PRO A 465 -19.80 -23.04 13.77
N ASP A 466 -20.84 -22.21 13.61
CA ASP A 466 -21.35 -21.71 12.34
C ASP A 466 -20.29 -21.19 11.36
N PRO A 467 -19.39 -20.24 11.72
CA PRO A 467 -18.35 -19.74 10.81
C PRO A 467 -17.41 -20.84 10.28
N ILE A 468 -17.15 -21.89 11.07
CA ILE A 468 -16.30 -23.03 10.67
C ILE A 468 -17.09 -23.95 9.73
N MET A 469 -18.35 -24.22 10.07
CA MET A 469 -19.20 -25.14 9.33
C MET A 469 -19.64 -24.58 7.97
N HIS A 470 -19.85 -23.26 7.88
CA HIS A 470 -20.35 -22.59 6.68
C HIS A 470 -19.25 -22.04 5.75
N LEU A 471 -17.97 -22.01 6.18
CA LEU A 471 -16.89 -21.62 5.28
C LEU A 471 -16.83 -22.55 4.06
N THR A 472 -16.84 -21.95 2.87
CA THR A 472 -16.73 -22.63 1.57
C THR A 472 -15.31 -23.14 1.38
N MET A 473 -15.21 -24.34 0.79
CA MET A 473 -13.95 -24.95 0.35
C MET A 473 -14.23 -25.68 -0.98
N ASP A 474 -14.88 -24.96 -1.91
CA ASP A 474 -15.38 -25.48 -3.20
C ASP A 474 -14.22 -25.63 -4.21
N TYR A 475 -13.27 -26.47 -3.83
CA TYR A 475 -12.12 -26.86 -4.63
C TYR A 475 -12.27 -28.33 -5.00
N LYS A 476 -11.62 -28.76 -6.09
CA LYS A 476 -11.62 -30.18 -6.51
C LYS A 476 -11.24 -31.13 -5.37
N ASP A 477 -10.21 -30.76 -4.59
CA ASP A 477 -9.88 -31.39 -3.32
C ASP A 477 -9.84 -30.31 -2.21
N PRO A 478 -10.85 -30.26 -1.32
CA PRO A 478 -10.89 -29.30 -0.21
C PRO A 478 -9.75 -29.40 0.80
N ARG A 479 -8.93 -30.48 0.76
CA ARG A 479 -7.71 -30.63 1.58
C ARG A 479 -6.44 -30.24 0.82
N LYS A 480 -6.50 -30.18 -0.50
CA LYS A 480 -5.38 -29.84 -1.38
C LYS A 480 -5.83 -28.88 -2.48
N PRO A 481 -6.29 -27.68 -2.13
CA PRO A 481 -6.72 -26.72 -3.14
C PRO A 481 -5.56 -26.34 -4.04
N GLU A 482 -5.80 -26.22 -5.34
CA GLU A 482 -4.77 -25.76 -6.28
C GLU A 482 -4.69 -24.23 -6.27
N LEU A 483 -3.48 -23.68 -6.39
CA LEU A 483 -3.30 -22.21 -6.40
C LEU A 483 -4.02 -21.54 -7.60
N ASP A 484 -4.21 -22.27 -8.71
CA ASP A 484 -4.99 -21.78 -9.86
C ASP A 484 -6.48 -21.68 -9.54
N GLU A 485 -7.05 -22.57 -8.72
CA GLU A 485 -8.44 -22.48 -8.25
C GLU A 485 -8.61 -21.29 -7.29
N ILE A 486 -7.68 -21.14 -6.34
CA ILE A 486 -7.66 -20.02 -5.39
C ILE A 486 -7.56 -18.68 -6.14
N ALA A 487 -6.74 -18.59 -7.19
CA ALA A 487 -6.64 -17.36 -8.00
C ALA A 487 -7.95 -17.00 -8.70
N GLN A 488 -8.76 -17.98 -9.10
CA GLN A 488 -10.08 -17.75 -9.69
C GLN A 488 -11.11 -17.28 -8.66
N GLU A 489 -11.07 -17.84 -7.44
CA GLU A 489 -11.90 -17.39 -6.33
C GLU A 489 -11.59 -15.95 -5.93
N ILE A 490 -10.29 -15.64 -5.79
CA ILE A 490 -9.79 -14.28 -5.51
C ILE A 490 -10.33 -13.30 -6.57
N ASN A 491 -10.21 -13.64 -7.86
CA ASN A 491 -10.76 -12.82 -8.94
C ASN A 491 -12.28 -12.60 -8.79
N GLY A 492 -13.03 -13.68 -8.56
CA GLY A 492 -14.48 -13.64 -8.41
C GLY A 492 -15.28 -13.87 -9.68
N ARG A 493 -16.59 -14.07 -9.52
CA ARG A 493 -17.55 -14.42 -10.57
C ARG A 493 -18.94 -13.83 -10.32
N ASP A 494 -19.69 -13.67 -11.41
CA ASP A 494 -21.13 -13.42 -11.35
C ASP A 494 -21.86 -14.77 -11.16
N LEU A 495 -22.60 -14.90 -10.07
CA LEU A 495 -23.28 -16.15 -9.70
C LEU A 495 -24.52 -16.43 -10.56
N THR A 496 -25.09 -15.43 -11.22
CA THR A 496 -26.24 -15.62 -12.12
C THR A 496 -25.84 -16.23 -13.46
N THR A 497 -24.61 -15.94 -13.91
CA THR A 497 -24.08 -16.45 -15.19
C THR A 497 -23.03 -17.54 -15.03
N GLY A 498 -22.46 -17.70 -13.84
CA GLY A 498 -21.33 -18.58 -13.55
C GLY A 498 -19.97 -18.10 -14.09
N LYS A 499 -19.92 -16.94 -14.77
CA LYS A 499 -18.70 -16.45 -15.44
C LYS A 499 -17.81 -15.63 -14.51
N ARG A 500 -16.49 -15.77 -14.65
CA ARG A 500 -15.52 -14.94 -13.92
C ARG A 500 -15.61 -13.48 -14.36
N LEU A 501 -15.51 -12.58 -13.39
CA LEU A 501 -15.62 -11.14 -13.62
C LEU A 501 -14.33 -10.60 -14.25
N ALA A 502 -14.50 -9.70 -15.22
CA ALA A 502 -13.38 -8.97 -15.84
C ALA A 502 -13.07 -7.63 -15.17
N THR A 503 -13.93 -7.16 -14.26
CA THR A 503 -13.76 -5.89 -13.57
C THR A 503 -14.49 -5.85 -12.23
N PHE A 504 -13.86 -5.25 -11.22
CA PHE A 504 -14.51 -4.99 -9.94
C PHE A 504 -15.68 -4.02 -10.05
N ALA A 505 -15.79 -3.24 -11.14
CA ALA A 505 -16.94 -2.36 -11.37
C ALA A 505 -18.26 -3.13 -11.54
N ALA A 506 -18.18 -4.44 -11.82
CA ALA A 506 -19.33 -5.33 -11.95
C ALA A 506 -19.74 -6.01 -10.63
N LEU A 507 -18.98 -5.83 -9.54
CA LEU A 507 -19.37 -6.34 -8.22
C LEU A 507 -20.67 -5.67 -7.75
N LYS A 508 -21.46 -6.41 -6.99
CA LYS A 508 -22.80 -6.01 -6.52
C LYS A 508 -22.97 -6.33 -5.04
N ASP A 509 -23.86 -5.60 -4.38
CA ASP A 509 -24.22 -5.74 -2.98
C ASP A 509 -25.51 -6.53 -2.74
N ASP A 510 -26.06 -7.15 -3.79
CA ASP A 510 -27.28 -7.98 -3.75
C ASP A 510 -26.99 -9.47 -3.52
N GLY A 511 -25.72 -9.85 -3.36
CA GLY A 511 -25.28 -11.22 -3.17
C GLY A 511 -25.12 -12.04 -4.45
N THR A 512 -25.27 -11.44 -5.64
CA THR A 512 -25.16 -12.14 -6.93
C THR A 512 -23.74 -12.18 -7.51
N THR A 513 -22.74 -11.69 -6.76
CA THR A 513 -21.33 -11.70 -7.17
C THR A 513 -20.45 -12.17 -6.01
N THR A 514 -19.33 -12.80 -6.36
CA THR A 514 -18.28 -13.21 -5.42
C THR A 514 -16.97 -12.54 -5.80
N SER A 515 -16.08 -12.31 -4.84
CA SER A 515 -14.67 -12.02 -5.05
C SER A 515 -13.92 -12.19 -3.72
N GLY A 516 -12.90 -13.05 -3.71
CA GLY A 516 -12.04 -13.21 -2.53
C GLY A 516 -11.15 -11.98 -2.26
N ASP A 517 -10.89 -11.16 -3.29
CA ASP A 517 -10.24 -9.86 -3.14
C ASP A 517 -10.63 -8.93 -4.30
N TRP A 518 -11.40 -7.87 -4.01
CA TRP A 518 -11.97 -7.01 -5.05
C TRP A 518 -10.92 -6.29 -5.89
N ILE A 519 -9.75 -5.95 -5.33
CA ILE A 519 -8.71 -5.29 -6.14
C ILE A 519 -8.10 -6.22 -7.18
N TYR A 520 -8.28 -7.54 -7.03
CA TYR A 520 -7.81 -8.57 -7.97
C TYR A 520 -8.87 -8.99 -9.00
N THR A 521 -10.11 -8.53 -8.88
CA THR A 521 -11.13 -8.77 -9.92
C THR A 521 -10.70 -8.16 -11.26
N GLY A 522 -10.56 -9.01 -12.27
CA GLY A 522 -9.99 -8.72 -13.57
C GLY A 522 -8.59 -9.31 -13.80
N SER A 523 -8.01 -10.00 -12.81
CA SER A 523 -6.74 -10.74 -12.95
C SER A 523 -6.91 -12.10 -13.63
N TYR A 524 -8.09 -12.72 -13.48
CA TYR A 524 -8.42 -14.04 -14.02
C TYR A 524 -9.85 -14.04 -14.63
N PRO A 525 -10.12 -13.20 -15.65
CA PRO A 525 -11.39 -13.25 -16.41
C PRO A 525 -11.54 -14.56 -17.21
N GLU A 526 -12.64 -14.69 -17.94
CA GLU A 526 -12.88 -15.83 -18.84
C GLU A 526 -11.81 -16.03 -19.90
N SER A 527 -11.08 -14.99 -20.29
CA SER A 527 -9.95 -15.11 -21.22
C SER A 527 -8.70 -15.78 -20.61
N GLY A 528 -8.71 -16.07 -19.31
CA GLY A 528 -7.68 -16.82 -18.61
C GLY A 528 -6.87 -16.00 -17.59
N ASN A 529 -5.85 -16.63 -17.02
CA ASN A 529 -5.01 -16.05 -15.99
C ASN A 529 -4.06 -14.98 -16.57
N LEU A 530 -4.37 -13.70 -16.36
CA LEU A 530 -3.58 -12.60 -16.91
C LEU A 530 -2.20 -12.45 -16.25
N SER A 531 -2.02 -13.00 -15.04
CA SER A 531 -0.71 -12.99 -14.36
C SER A 531 0.33 -13.89 -15.05
N LYS A 532 -0.11 -14.79 -15.95
CA LYS A 532 0.76 -15.65 -16.77
C LYS A 532 1.30 -14.96 -18.03
N ARG A 533 0.82 -13.76 -18.40
CA ARG A 533 1.24 -13.10 -19.65
C ARG A 533 2.73 -12.72 -19.63
N ARG A 534 3.42 -12.85 -20.77
CA ARG A 534 4.87 -12.60 -20.95
C ARG A 534 5.19 -11.62 -22.09
N GLY A 535 4.23 -10.77 -22.48
CA GLY A 535 4.42 -9.71 -23.47
C GLY A 535 5.18 -8.52 -22.88
N GLY A 536 6.49 -8.42 -23.08
CA GLY A 536 7.37 -7.45 -22.43
C GLY A 536 8.44 -6.87 -23.37
N VAL A 537 9.68 -6.85 -22.90
CA VAL A 537 10.80 -6.16 -23.57
C VAL A 537 11.30 -6.81 -24.85
N GLN A 538 10.83 -8.01 -25.20
CA GLN A 538 11.25 -8.73 -26.40
C GLN A 538 10.82 -8.06 -27.71
N ASP A 539 9.74 -7.28 -27.67
CA ASP A 539 9.27 -6.44 -28.79
C ASP A 539 8.70 -5.13 -28.20
N PRO A 540 9.56 -4.17 -27.83
CA PRO A 540 9.12 -2.97 -27.12
C PRO A 540 8.14 -2.12 -27.92
N ALA A 541 8.32 -2.00 -29.24
CA ALA A 541 7.45 -1.20 -30.10
C ALA A 541 6.01 -1.73 -30.08
N LYS A 542 5.84 -3.06 -30.08
CA LYS A 542 4.53 -3.71 -29.98
C LYS A 542 3.98 -3.75 -28.56
N ASN A 543 4.82 -4.11 -27.59
CA ASN A 543 4.37 -4.44 -26.23
C ASN A 543 4.24 -3.22 -25.32
N ASP A 544 4.90 -2.11 -25.66
CA ASP A 544 4.76 -0.82 -24.99
C ASP A 544 5.11 0.34 -25.94
N PRO A 545 4.22 0.67 -26.90
CA PRO A 545 4.46 1.72 -27.90
C PRO A 545 4.65 3.12 -27.28
N THR A 546 4.28 3.32 -26.01
CA THR A 546 4.49 4.58 -25.30
C THR A 546 5.96 4.85 -24.96
N GLY A 547 6.77 3.79 -24.87
CA GLY A 547 8.17 3.86 -24.40
C GLY A 547 8.34 4.15 -22.90
N MET A 548 7.25 4.34 -22.15
CA MET A 548 7.29 4.72 -20.73
C MET A 548 7.66 3.55 -19.81
N GLY A 549 7.52 2.31 -20.27
CA GLY A 549 7.86 1.09 -19.55
C GLY A 549 6.68 0.39 -18.90
N PHE A 550 5.45 0.65 -19.35
CA PHE A 550 4.22 0.10 -18.75
C PHE A 550 4.09 -1.41 -18.97
N TYR A 551 4.41 -1.89 -20.17
CA TYR A 551 4.27 -3.29 -20.59
C TYR A 551 2.96 -3.95 -20.12
N PRO A 552 1.79 -3.45 -20.57
CA PRO A 552 0.49 -3.91 -20.09
C PRO A 552 0.23 -5.40 -20.34
N ASN A 553 1.00 -6.05 -21.22
CA ASN A 553 0.90 -7.48 -21.53
C ASN A 553 1.96 -8.35 -20.82
N TRP A 554 2.71 -7.79 -19.87
CA TRP A 554 3.54 -8.57 -18.95
C TRP A 554 2.85 -8.68 -17.61
N ALA A 555 2.53 -9.91 -17.21
CA ALA A 555 1.77 -10.21 -16.00
C ALA A 555 0.47 -9.39 -15.90
N TRP A 556 0.00 -9.11 -14.68
CA TRP A 556 -1.14 -8.22 -14.44
C TRP A 556 -0.89 -7.38 -13.19
N SER A 557 -1.34 -6.13 -13.18
CA SER A 557 -1.13 -5.22 -12.04
C SER A 557 -2.46 -4.76 -11.45
N TRP A 558 -2.72 -4.93 -10.16
CA TRP A 558 -3.91 -4.32 -9.58
C TRP A 558 -3.70 -2.81 -9.39
N PRO A 559 -4.74 -1.97 -9.48
CA PRO A 559 -6.09 -2.31 -9.93
C PRO A 559 -6.19 -2.30 -11.47
N LEU A 560 -6.92 -3.27 -12.05
CA LEU A 560 -7.29 -3.31 -13.49
C LEU A 560 -6.14 -3.06 -14.49
N ASN A 561 -4.95 -3.58 -14.19
CA ASN A 561 -3.75 -3.47 -15.00
C ASN A 561 -3.12 -2.06 -15.07
N ARG A 562 -3.58 -1.11 -14.25
CA ARG A 562 -3.03 0.27 -14.14
C ARG A 562 -1.61 0.22 -13.58
N ARG A 563 -0.62 0.68 -14.35
CA ARG A 563 0.80 0.59 -14.01
C ARG A 563 1.27 1.78 -13.19
N VAL A 564 0.76 2.97 -13.48
CA VAL A 564 0.96 4.19 -12.67
C VAL A 564 -0.37 4.58 -12.04
N LEU A 565 -0.44 4.57 -10.71
CA LEU A 565 -1.63 5.05 -9.98
C LEU A 565 -1.80 6.55 -10.16
N TYR A 566 -3.05 7.00 -10.12
CA TYR A 566 -3.42 8.42 -10.19
C TYR A 566 -3.04 9.08 -11.53
N ASN A 567 -2.90 8.30 -12.60
CA ASN A 567 -2.36 8.78 -13.86
C ASN A 567 -3.24 9.83 -14.57
N ARG A 568 -4.51 10.03 -14.18
CA ARG A 568 -5.27 11.21 -14.62
C ARG A 568 -4.63 12.53 -14.20
N ALA A 569 -3.90 12.56 -13.08
CA ALA A 569 -3.15 13.73 -12.65
C ALA A 569 -1.90 14.00 -13.51
N SER A 570 -1.56 13.13 -14.47
CA SER A 570 -0.47 13.36 -15.44
C SER A 570 -0.84 14.29 -16.60
N ALA A 571 -2.11 14.68 -16.68
CA ALA A 571 -2.63 15.60 -17.67
C ALA A 571 -3.31 16.81 -17.02
N ASP A 572 -3.39 17.91 -17.75
CA ASP A 572 -4.10 19.14 -17.38
C ASP A 572 -5.64 18.95 -17.36
N LEU A 573 -6.36 20.03 -17.08
CA LEU A 573 -7.82 20.01 -17.04
C LEU A 573 -8.45 19.73 -18.42
N GLU A 574 -7.76 20.06 -19.51
CA GLU A 574 -8.19 19.83 -20.89
C GLU A 574 -7.83 18.42 -21.40
N GLY A 575 -7.02 17.67 -20.64
CA GLY A 575 -6.57 16.32 -20.94
C GLY A 575 -5.28 16.23 -21.74
N ASN A 576 -4.52 17.32 -21.85
CA ASN A 576 -3.17 17.31 -22.42
C ASN A 576 -2.15 16.86 -21.37
N ALA A 577 -1.20 16.01 -21.74
CA ALA A 577 -0.12 15.63 -20.84
C ALA A 577 0.73 16.85 -20.44
N TRP A 578 1.07 16.99 -19.15
CA TRP A 578 1.94 18.07 -18.65
C TRP A 578 3.30 18.09 -19.35
N ASP A 579 3.81 16.91 -19.67
CA ASP A 579 4.99 16.71 -20.50
C ASP A 579 4.64 15.78 -21.67
N PRO A 580 4.48 16.31 -22.89
CA PRO A 580 4.21 15.52 -24.09
C PRO A 580 5.26 14.45 -24.41
N LYS A 581 6.49 14.56 -23.87
CA LYS A 581 7.55 13.55 -24.03
C LYS A 581 7.46 12.42 -22.98
N ARG A 582 6.61 12.58 -21.96
CA ARG A 582 6.33 11.60 -20.91
C ARG A 582 4.81 11.51 -20.62
N PRO A 583 3.98 11.18 -21.63
CA PRO A 583 2.55 11.05 -21.39
C PRO A 583 2.29 9.85 -20.47
N GLY A 584 1.60 10.07 -19.35
CA GLY A 584 1.03 8.99 -18.56
C GLY A 584 -0.25 8.49 -19.24
N ILE A 585 -1.25 9.36 -19.28
CA ILE A 585 -2.41 9.27 -20.17
C ILE A 585 -2.72 10.65 -20.78
N GLN A 586 -3.42 10.67 -21.91
CA GLN A 586 -3.92 11.90 -22.55
C GLN A 586 -5.26 11.65 -23.22
N TRP A 587 -6.06 12.71 -23.37
CA TRP A 587 -7.35 12.65 -24.08
C TRP A 587 -7.14 12.79 -25.60
N ASN A 588 -7.67 11.86 -26.38
CA ASN A 588 -7.54 11.90 -27.85
C ASN A 588 -8.77 12.47 -28.58
N GLY A 589 -9.75 13.00 -27.84
CA GLY A 589 -11.05 13.45 -28.37
C GLY A 589 -12.21 12.50 -28.05
N GLU A 590 -11.93 11.21 -27.84
CA GLU A 590 -12.94 10.17 -27.60
C GLU A 590 -12.70 9.38 -26.31
N ARG A 591 -11.42 9.12 -25.98
CA ARG A 591 -11.01 8.35 -24.81
C ARG A 591 -9.63 8.74 -24.31
N TRP A 592 -9.33 8.33 -23.08
CA TRP A 592 -7.99 8.41 -22.51
C TRP A 592 -7.10 7.30 -23.10
N VAL A 593 -5.92 7.68 -23.59
CA VAL A 593 -4.92 6.77 -24.20
C VAL A 593 -3.57 6.89 -23.48
N GLY A 594 -2.78 5.81 -23.43
CA GLY A 594 -1.53 5.72 -22.68
C GLY A 594 -1.49 4.45 -21.84
N ASP A 595 -1.17 4.58 -20.54
CA ASP A 595 -1.47 3.53 -19.55
C ASP A 595 -3.00 3.31 -19.42
N VAL A 596 -3.42 2.24 -18.72
CA VAL A 596 -4.82 2.07 -18.34
C VAL A 596 -5.24 3.25 -17.46
N PRO A 597 -6.28 4.02 -17.79
CA PRO A 597 -6.68 5.18 -17.00
C PRO A 597 -7.10 4.78 -15.58
N ASP A 598 -6.52 5.44 -14.58
CA ASP A 598 -7.00 5.47 -13.20
C ASP A 598 -8.18 6.44 -13.04
N TYR A 599 -9.12 6.28 -13.96
CA TYR A 599 -10.18 7.22 -14.30
C TYR A 599 -11.15 6.52 -15.28
N PRO A 600 -12.41 6.96 -15.44
CA PRO A 600 -13.26 6.37 -16.47
C PRO A 600 -12.70 6.65 -17.88
N ALA A 601 -12.51 5.58 -18.67
CA ALA A 601 -11.76 5.65 -19.93
C ALA A 601 -12.36 6.59 -20.99
N THR A 602 -13.67 6.81 -20.97
CA THR A 602 -14.41 7.65 -21.95
C THR A 602 -14.95 8.93 -21.33
N MET A 603 -14.59 9.25 -20.08
CA MET A 603 -15.04 10.49 -19.46
C MET A 603 -14.25 11.66 -20.03
N SER A 604 -14.94 12.49 -20.81
CA SER A 604 -14.39 13.69 -21.43
C SER A 604 -13.91 14.66 -20.34
N PRO A 605 -12.69 15.21 -20.45
CA PRO A 605 -12.22 16.27 -19.55
C PRO A 605 -13.08 17.54 -19.64
N LYS A 606 -13.80 17.74 -20.74
CA LYS A 606 -14.67 18.90 -20.98
C LYS A 606 -16.09 18.74 -20.43
N ASP A 607 -16.42 17.57 -19.87
CA ASP A 607 -17.72 17.37 -19.21
C ASP A 607 -17.76 18.15 -17.89
N PRO A 608 -18.73 19.05 -17.65
CA PRO A 608 -18.89 19.73 -16.36
C PRO A 608 -19.05 18.78 -15.15
N LYS A 609 -19.43 17.52 -15.41
CA LYS A 609 -19.56 16.45 -14.42
C LYS A 609 -18.34 15.54 -14.37
N ALA A 610 -17.25 15.87 -15.06
CA ALA A 610 -16.00 15.15 -14.96
C ALA A 610 -15.53 15.06 -13.50
N TRP A 611 -14.99 13.91 -13.14
CA TRP A 611 -14.40 13.70 -11.83
C TRP A 611 -13.07 14.43 -11.67
N LEU A 612 -12.70 14.71 -10.43
CA LEU A 612 -11.36 15.14 -10.09
C LEU A 612 -10.34 14.02 -10.36
N PRO A 613 -9.04 14.34 -10.58
CA PRO A 613 -8.05 13.36 -11.04
C PRO A 613 -7.75 12.18 -10.12
N PHE A 614 -8.06 12.26 -8.84
CA PHE A 614 -7.86 11.17 -7.90
C PHE A 614 -9.16 10.36 -7.73
N ILE A 615 -9.08 9.05 -7.93
CA ILE A 615 -10.22 8.11 -7.89
C ILE A 615 -10.83 7.93 -6.49
N MET A 616 -10.03 8.13 -5.43
CA MET A 616 -10.42 7.95 -4.03
C MET A 616 -10.66 9.29 -3.35
#